data_AF-A0A381X5S3-F1
#
_entry.id   AF-A0A381X5S3-F1
#
_cell.length_a   1.000
_cell.length_b   1.000
_cell.length_c   1.000
_cell.angle_alpha   90.00
_cell.angle_beta   90.00
_cell.angle_gamma   90.00
#
_symmetry.space_group_name_H-M   'P 1'
#
loop_
_entity.id
_entity.type
_entity.pdbx_description
1 polymer ?
#
loop_
_entity_poly.entity_id
_entity_poly.type
_entity_poly.pdbx_seq_one_letter_code
_entity_poly.pdbx_strand_id
1 'polypeptide(L)' 'MKIKYFAWLKDITNNESETFDNININDINELKSYIVKKYPDLKKHIDQDVLRIAVNHEYIVEN' A
#
# COMPACT_ATOMS: atom_id res chain seq x y z
N MET A 1 -9.07 -1.02 -8.60
CA MET A 1 -8.89 -0.41 -7.26
C MET A 1 -8.05 0.86 -7.39
N LYS A 2 -8.29 1.90 -6.58
CA LYS A 2 -7.46 3.11 -6.56
C LYS A 2 -6.69 3.21 -5.25
N ILE A 3 -5.37 3.39 -5.33
CA ILE A 3 -4.50 3.61 -4.17
C ILE A 3 -4.05 5.07 -4.16
N LYS A 4 -3.99 5.67 -2.97
CA LYS A 4 -3.42 6.99 -2.73
C LYS A 4 -2.27 6.85 -1.74
N TYR A 5 -1.14 7.48 -2.07
CA TYR A 5 0.05 7.51 -1.24
C TYR A 5 0.14 8.85 -0.51
N PHE A 6 0.61 8.82 0.74
CA PHE A 6 0.69 10.00 1.60
C PHE A 6 2.09 10.14 2.20
N ALA A 7 2.46 11.38 2.55
CA ALA A 7 3.75 11.71 3.16
C ALA A 7 4.93 11.11 2.36
N TRP A 8 5.89 10.53 3.07
CA TRP A 8 7.12 9.94 2.51
C TRP A 8 6.87 8.77 1.55
N LEU A 9 5.67 8.16 1.56
CA LEU A 9 5.33 7.12 0.57
C LEU A 9 5.30 7.70 -0.85
N LYS A 10 4.91 8.97 -1.02
CA LYS A 10 4.91 9.63 -2.33
C LYS A 10 6.33 9.79 -2.88
N ASP A 11 7.30 10.03 -2.01
CA ASP A 11 8.70 10.19 -2.40
C ASP A 11 9.32 8.86 -2.83
N ILE A 12 8.90 7.74 -2.21
CA ILE A 12 9.37 6.40 -2.57
C ILE A 12 8.67 5.86 -3.81
N THR A 13 7.35 6.01 -3.91
CA THR A 13 6.60 5.51 -5.07
C THR A 13 6.68 6.44 -6.26
N ASN A 14 7.12 7.70 -6.06
CA ASN A 14 7.06 8.79 -7.03
C ASN A 14 5.67 8.98 -7.65
N ASN A 15 4.62 8.63 -6.90
CA ASN A 15 3.23 8.65 -7.33
C ASN A 15 2.34 9.14 -6.19
N GLU A 16 1.41 10.06 -6.47
CA GLU A 16 0.42 10.49 -5.47
C GLU A 16 -0.77 9.53 -5.39
N SER A 17 -1.15 8.98 -6.54
CA SER A 17 -2.19 7.96 -6.64
C SER A 17 -2.00 7.13 -7.87
N GLU A 18 -2.48 5.90 -7.83
CA GLU A 18 -2.49 5.01 -8.98
C GLU A 18 -3.78 4.23 -9.04
N THR A 19 -4.20 3.94 -10.27
CA THR A 19 -5.35 3.09 -10.55
C THR A 19 -4.84 1.75 -11.02
N PHE A 20 -5.39 0.70 -10.43
CA PHE A 20 -5.12 -0.66 -10.76
C PHE A 20 -6.35 -1.29 -11.39
N ASP A 21 -6.29 -1.45 -12.71
CA ASP A 21 -7.30 -2.15 -13.48
C ASP A 21 -6.92 -3.64 -13.52
N ASN A 22 -7.89 -4.51 -13.23
CA ASN A 22 -7.74 -5.99 -13.24
C ASN A 22 -6.84 -6.63 -12.17
N ILE A 23 -6.77 -6.06 -10.96
CA ILE A 23 -6.13 -6.77 -9.84
C ILE A 23 -7.19 -7.27 -8.88
N ASN A 24 -7.17 -8.58 -8.63
CA ASN A 24 -7.99 -9.23 -7.62
C ASN A 24 -7.15 -9.37 -6.34
N ILE A 25 -7.26 -8.38 -5.45
CA ILE A 25 -6.65 -8.38 -4.12
C ILE A 25 -7.78 -8.58 -3.13
N ASN A 26 -7.76 -9.71 -2.42
CA ASN A 26 -8.82 -10.08 -1.49
C ASN A 26 -8.49 -9.71 -0.04
N ASP A 27 -7.20 -9.54 0.27
CA ASP A 27 -6.74 -9.20 1.62
C ASP A 27 -5.58 -8.16 1.60
N ILE A 28 -5.26 -7.65 2.79
CA ILE A 28 -4.22 -6.65 2.98
C ILE A 28 -2.81 -7.24 2.76
N ASN A 29 -2.60 -8.53 3.01
CA ASN A 29 -1.30 -9.17 2.86
C ASN A 29 -0.93 -9.34 1.39
N GLU A 30 -1.90 -9.68 0.54
CA GLU A 30 -1.81 -9.64 -0.92
C GLU A 30 -1.51 -8.22 -1.40
N LEU A 31 -2.18 -7.21 -0.84
CA LEU A 31 -1.89 -5.80 -1.13
C LEU A 31 -0.45 -5.40 -0.80
N LYS A 32 -0.01 -5.68 0.45
CA LYS A 32 1.34 -5.40 0.93
C LYS A 32 2.37 -6.09 0.03
N SER A 33 2.17 -7.37 -0.29
CA SER A 33 3.05 -8.15 -1.15
C SER A 33 3.12 -7.58 -2.57
N TYR A 34 1.99 -7.16 -3.12
CA TYR A 34 1.92 -6.54 -4.44
C TYR A 34 2.67 -5.19 -4.47
N ILE A 35 2.45 -4.34 -3.47
CA ILE A 35 3.13 -3.04 -3.34
C ILE A 35 4.63 -3.24 -3.21
N VAL A 36 5.10 -4.21 -2.40
CA VAL A 36 6.53 -4.51 -2.24
C VAL A 36 7.15 -5.02 -3.54
N LYS A 37 6.42 -5.85 -4.30
CA LYS A 37 6.91 -6.33 -5.59
C LYS A 37 7.12 -5.20 -6.58
N LYS A 38 6.25 -4.18 -6.55
CA LYS A 38 6.34 -3.00 -7.42
C LYS A 38 7.35 -1.96 -6.90
N TYR A 39 7.43 -1.80 -5.58
CA TYR A 39 8.29 -0.84 -4.89
C TYR A 39 9.08 -1.57 -3.78
N PRO A 40 10.21 -2.22 -4.13
CA PRO A 40 11.00 -3.00 -3.17
C PRO A 40 11.50 -2.19 -1.96
N ASP A 41 11.72 -0.89 -2.15
CA ASP A 41 12.17 0.03 -1.11
C ASP A 41 11.16 0.21 0.03
N LEU A 42 9.87 -0.10 -0.21
CA LEU A 42 8.84 -0.08 0.82
C LEU A 42 8.92 -1.29 1.76
N LYS A 43 9.60 -2.37 1.37
CA LYS A 43 9.66 -3.61 2.16
C LYS A 43 10.12 -3.36 3.59
N LYS A 44 11.21 -2.61 3.76
CA LYS A 44 11.79 -2.28 5.08
C LYS A 44 10.81 -1.56 6.01
N HIS A 45 9.90 -0.77 5.43
CA HIS A 45 8.92 0.00 6.20
C HIS A 45 7.67 -0.82 6.54
N ILE A 46 7.29 -1.77 5.66
CA ILE A 46 6.21 -2.71 5.96
C ILE A 46 6.65 -3.70 7.05
N ASP A 47 7.88 -4.20 6.96
CA ASP A 47 8.46 -5.13 7.96
C ASP A 47 8.61 -4.47 9.36
N GLN A 48 8.71 -3.13 9.40
CA GLN A 48 8.77 -2.34 10.64
C GLN A 48 7.39 -2.02 11.24
N ASP A 49 6.30 -2.47 10.62
CA ASP A 49 4.90 -2.20 11.00
C ASP A 49 4.55 -0.70 11.14
N VAL A 50 5.26 0.16 10.39
CA VAL A 50 4.99 1.61 10.39
C VAL A 50 3.97 2.03 9.33
N LEU A 51 3.59 1.11 8.44
CA LEU A 51 2.62 1.37 7.37
C LEU A 51 1.19 1.23 7.90
N ARG A 52 0.38 2.28 7.75
CA ARG A 52 -1.06 2.24 8.04
C ARG A 52 -1.86 2.28 6.75
N ILE A 53 -2.87 1.41 6.66
CA ILE A 53 -3.73 1.29 5.48
C ILE A 53 -5.17 1.62 5.90
N ALA A 54 -5.83 2.40 5.05
CA ALA A 54 -7.26 2.65 5.15
C ALA A 54 -7.93 2.23 3.84
N VAL A 55 -9.04 1.52 3.94
CA VAL A 55 -9.88 1.16 2.79
C VAL A 55 -11.20 1.89 2.94
N ASN A 56 -11.63 2.58 1.89
CA ASN A 56 -12.83 3.42 1.89
C ASN A 56 -12.91 4.43 3.06
N HIS A 57 -11.75 5.00 3.43
CA HIS A 57 -11.56 5.95 4.54
C HIS A 57 -11.68 5.34 5.95
N GLU A 58 -11.79 4.03 6.08
CA GLU A 58 -11.76 3.34 7.36
C GLU A 58 -10.39 2.69 7.56
N TYR A 59 -9.76 2.96 8.71
CA TYR A 59 -8.52 2.28 9.08
C TYR A 59 -8.80 0.80 9.28
N ILE A 60 -7.97 -0.03 8.68
CA ILE A 60 -8.04 -1.46 8.92
C ILE A 60 -7.09 -1.76 10.06
N VAL A 61 -7.67 -2.15 11.20
CA VAL A 61 -6.89 -2.63 12.34
C VAL A 61 -6.65 -4.11 12.08
N GLU A 62 -5.38 -4.48 11.85
CA GLU A 62 -5.00 -5.89 11.95
C GLU A 62 -5.23 -6.30 13.42
N ASN A 63 -6.19 -7.21 13.62
CA ASN A 63 -6.54 -7.78 14.91
C ASN A 63 -5.71 -9.06 15.13
#